data_AF-A0A2D2AGY4-F1
#
_entry.id   AF-A0A2D2AGY4-F1
#
_cell.length_a   1.000
_cell.length_b   1.000
_cell.length_c   1.000
_cell.angle_alpha   90.00
_cell.angle_beta   90.00
_cell.angle_gamma   90.00
#
_symmetry.space_group_name_H-M   'P 1'
#
loop_
_entity.id
_entity.type
_entity.pdbx_description
1 polymer ?
#
loop_
_entity_poly.entity_id
_entity_poly.type
_entity_poly.pdbx_seq_one_letter_code
_entity_poly.pdbx_strand_id
1 'polypeptide(L)'
;MAFAPVSTWVQSSRTLTHPNLSLCPIPSQIQRKPMFVQMVMQKPMAPGSGRSLNNPHPESFDALHSRLGIDKLWDSDHNADQMQSSHDLDSSSSFTEDIPVVGDCSTPTVMPWDTTTGARGIGLLGRRMQFIRRQQEVLRKSYEECRRITALFSKTFYLGTTLLSPQKQRAVWAIYTWCRRTDDLVDGPRVQQRSDQLRAVLSEWEKRLYDIFDGRAVDALDLTLKDTVSNYPELTVSPFRDMIRGMLMDVDQCRFETFDDLYVYCYRVAGTVGLMTLPIMSTVKPGREGLREAMEPAVALGIGLQLTNILRDVGEDRLRGRIYLPLEDLRRFNYSEEDLFNCVLDSRYRELMKFEIARARSYFEEARKGVPLLSEDSRLPVQASLDMYSQILNVLEENGYDNFNRRAYISKSRKLATLPVSYLRTRTSEAWKPIRIVAEFMLGTVQVLPS
;
A
#
# COMPACT_ATOMS: atom_id res chain seq x y z
N MET A 1 -20.52 -16.87 -17.04
CA MET A 1 -20.45 -16.31 -15.68
C MET A 1 -19.18 -15.48 -15.58
N ALA A 2 -19.25 -14.20 -15.95
CA ALA A 2 -18.10 -13.36 -16.25
C ALA A 2 -17.96 -12.15 -15.29
N PHE A 3 -16.72 -11.98 -14.84
CA PHE A 3 -15.96 -10.89 -14.20
C PHE A 3 -16.54 -9.49 -13.93
N ALA A 4 -16.13 -8.94 -12.77
CA ALA A 4 -15.66 -7.55 -12.57
C ALA A 4 -14.69 -7.45 -11.36
N PRO A 5 -13.63 -6.61 -11.40
CA PRO A 5 -13.01 -6.00 -10.22
C PRO A 5 -13.34 -4.49 -10.13
N VAL A 6 -13.15 -3.95 -8.93
CA VAL A 6 -13.58 -2.64 -8.47
C VAL A 6 -12.77 -1.50 -9.09
N SER A 7 -13.32 -0.90 -10.16
CA SER A 7 -13.11 0.49 -10.59
C SER A 7 -14.16 0.95 -11.63
N THR A 8 -15.40 0.42 -11.58
CA THR A 8 -16.52 0.91 -12.41
C THR A 8 -17.83 0.95 -11.62
N TRP A 9 -18.27 2.16 -11.27
CA TRP A 9 -19.68 2.47 -11.01
C TRP A 9 -20.16 3.41 -12.11
N VAL A 10 -20.76 2.88 -13.18
CA VAL A 10 -21.78 3.59 -13.98
C VAL A 10 -22.81 2.57 -14.52
N GLN A 11 -24.05 2.77 -14.07
CA GLN A 11 -25.35 2.45 -14.67
C GLN A 11 -25.90 1.00 -14.71
N SER A 12 -26.93 0.81 -13.88
CA SER A 12 -28.13 0.07 -14.27
C SER A 12 -29.35 0.82 -13.71
N SER A 13 -30.07 1.54 -14.58
CA SER A 13 -31.47 1.91 -14.35
C SER A 13 -32.18 1.92 -15.70
N ARG A 14 -33.08 0.96 -15.91
CA ARG A 14 -33.99 0.95 -17.05
C ARG A 14 -35.01 2.08 -16.90
N THR A 15 -35.02 2.96 -17.89
CA THR A 15 -36.17 3.63 -18.53
C THR A 15 -37.51 3.59 -17.78
N LEU A 16 -37.92 4.74 -17.26
CA LEU A 16 -39.29 5.22 -17.29
C LEU A 16 -39.29 6.67 -17.82
N THR A 17 -40.36 7.01 -18.52
CA THR A 17 -40.49 8.00 -19.59
C THR A 17 -40.94 9.41 -19.16
N HIS A 18 -40.42 10.44 -19.87
CA HIS A 18 -40.95 11.80 -20.15
C HIS A 18 -40.97 12.90 -19.03
N PRO A 19 -41.12 14.20 -19.38
CA PRO A 19 -40.29 15.02 -20.28
C PRO A 19 -39.96 16.44 -19.70
N ASN A 20 -39.13 17.20 -20.44
CA ASN A 20 -38.88 18.65 -20.35
C ASN A 20 -38.11 19.20 -19.14
N LEU A 21 -36.95 19.82 -19.40
CA LEU A 21 -36.71 21.25 -19.13
C LEU A 21 -35.31 21.71 -19.62
N SER A 22 -35.37 22.69 -20.53
CA SER A 22 -34.46 23.84 -20.73
C SER A 22 -32.93 23.63 -20.89
N LEU A 23 -32.51 23.75 -22.15
CA LEU A 23 -31.18 24.13 -22.62
C LEU A 23 -30.80 25.56 -22.17
N CYS A 24 -29.54 25.77 -21.79
CA CYS A 24 -28.90 27.09 -21.78
C CYS A 24 -27.39 26.98 -22.10
N PRO A 25 -26.77 28.03 -22.66
CA PRO A 25 -25.95 27.90 -23.87
C PRO A 25 -24.44 28.07 -23.66
N ILE A 26 -23.71 27.55 -24.65
CA ILE A 26 -22.27 27.76 -24.89
C ILE A 26 -22.04 29.22 -25.32
N PRO A 27 -21.10 29.98 -24.71
CA PRO A 27 -20.66 31.24 -25.29
C PRO A 27 -19.60 30.97 -26.36
N SER A 28 -19.97 31.31 -27.60
CA SER A 28 -19.05 31.48 -28.71
C SER A 28 -18.69 32.98 -28.84
N GLN A 29 -17.55 33.23 -29.48
CA GLN A 29 -17.00 34.52 -29.95
C GLN A 29 -16.01 35.24 -29.03
N ILE A 30 -14.73 35.02 -29.32
CA ILE A 30 -13.74 36.10 -29.30
C ILE A 30 -13.25 36.31 -30.73
N GLN A 31 -13.40 37.55 -31.20
CA GLN A 31 -13.14 38.04 -32.53
C GLN A 31 -11.67 37.94 -32.92
N ARG A 32 -11.40 37.43 -34.13
CA ARG A 32 -10.13 37.60 -34.83
C ARG A 32 -10.04 39.01 -35.41
N LYS A 33 -8.93 39.71 -35.16
CA LYS A 33 -8.45 40.82 -35.99
C LYS A 33 -7.08 40.46 -36.59
N PRO A 34 -6.80 40.86 -37.85
CA PRO A 34 -5.58 40.49 -38.55
C PRO A 34 -4.44 41.44 -38.17
N MET A 35 -3.23 40.93 -38.01
CA MET A 35 -2.03 41.76 -38.12
C MET A 35 -0.88 41.04 -38.81
N PHE A 36 -0.13 41.88 -39.51
CA PHE A 36 0.80 41.61 -40.58
C PHE A 36 2.00 40.75 -40.18
N VAL A 37 2.46 39.97 -41.15
CA VAL A 37 3.75 39.29 -41.19
C VAL A 37 4.87 40.33 -41.18
N GLN A 38 5.82 40.19 -40.24
CA GLN A 38 7.17 40.76 -40.40
C GLN A 38 8.18 39.66 -40.08
N MET A 39 8.74 39.07 -41.15
CA MET A 39 9.92 38.21 -41.08
C MET A 39 11.09 39.04 -40.58
N VAL A 40 11.65 38.69 -39.42
CA VAL A 40 12.97 39.14 -39.00
C VAL A 40 13.87 37.92 -38.96
N MET A 41 14.72 37.81 -39.98
CA MET A 41 15.88 36.92 -40.00
C MET A 41 16.86 37.39 -38.92
N GLN A 42 17.05 36.59 -37.87
CA GLN A 42 18.20 36.76 -36.97
C GLN A 42 19.27 35.72 -37.28
N LYS A 43 20.48 36.24 -37.53
CA LYS A 43 21.74 35.53 -37.82
C LYS A 43 22.14 34.54 -36.71
N PRO A 44 22.98 33.54 -37.02
CA PRO A 44 23.42 32.52 -36.07
C PRO A 44 24.38 33.12 -35.02
N MET A 45 24.17 32.80 -33.75
CA MET A 45 25.14 33.09 -32.68
C MET A 45 26.24 32.03 -32.65
N ALA A 46 27.49 32.50 -32.63
CA ALA A 46 28.71 31.72 -32.40
C ALA A 46 28.85 31.32 -30.92
N PRO A 47 29.66 30.29 -30.60
CA PRO A 47 29.69 29.65 -29.28
C PRO A 47 30.55 30.46 -28.30
N GLY A 48 30.05 30.68 -27.07
CA GLY A 48 30.80 31.41 -26.07
C GLY A 48 30.25 31.30 -24.65
N SER A 49 31.01 30.60 -23.81
CA SER A 49 31.08 30.66 -22.35
C SER A 49 29.87 30.15 -21.53
N GLY A 50 30.08 29.00 -20.91
CA GLY A 50 29.16 28.36 -19.98
C GLY A 50 28.81 29.23 -18.79
N ARG A 51 27.50 29.33 -18.54
CA ARG A 51 26.95 29.55 -17.20
C ARG A 51 26.35 28.23 -16.76
N SER A 52 26.92 27.67 -15.70
CA SER A 52 26.35 26.56 -14.95
C SER A 52 24.94 26.95 -14.50
N LEU A 53 23.93 26.40 -15.17
CA LEU A 53 22.59 26.32 -14.62
C LEU A 53 22.68 25.30 -13.49
N ASN A 54 22.69 25.77 -12.26
CA ASN A 54 22.55 24.93 -11.07
C ASN A 54 21.17 24.27 -11.14
N ASN A 55 21.10 23.08 -11.73
CA ASN A 55 20.03 22.13 -11.44
C ASN A 55 20.16 21.76 -9.95
N PRO A 56 19.08 21.76 -9.15
CA PRO A 56 19.12 21.02 -7.90
C PRO A 56 19.42 19.56 -8.26
N HIS A 57 20.52 19.04 -7.74
CA HIS A 57 20.84 17.63 -7.91
C HIS A 57 19.71 16.80 -7.29
N PRO A 58 19.20 15.75 -7.97
CA PRO A 58 18.28 14.80 -7.35
C PRO A 58 18.91 14.28 -6.05
N GLU A 59 18.10 14.17 -4.98
CA GLU A 59 18.59 13.65 -3.71
C GLU A 59 19.07 12.21 -3.94
N SER A 60 20.22 11.82 -3.37
CA SER A 60 20.59 10.41 -3.40
C SER A 60 19.54 9.59 -2.63
N PHE A 61 19.29 8.35 -3.05
CA PHE A 61 18.33 7.48 -2.38
C PHE A 61 18.58 7.38 -0.87
N ASP A 62 19.85 7.31 -0.46
CA ASP A 62 20.26 7.28 0.94
C ASP A 62 19.82 8.55 1.70
N ALA A 63 19.96 9.73 1.08
CA ALA A 63 19.53 10.98 1.68
C ALA A 63 17.99 11.03 1.84
N LEU A 64 17.26 10.48 0.87
CA LEU A 64 15.81 10.38 0.92
C LEU A 64 15.33 9.43 2.03
N HIS A 65 15.99 8.28 2.19
CA HIS A 65 15.67 7.31 3.25
C HIS A 65 15.92 7.88 4.64
N SER A 66 17.07 8.53 4.81
CA SER A 66 17.42 9.21 6.04
C SER A 66 16.43 10.33 6.39
N ARG A 67 16.00 11.12 5.40
CA ARG A 67 14.99 12.18 5.58
C ARG A 67 13.62 11.63 5.94
N LEU A 68 13.23 10.50 5.37
CA LEU A 68 11.99 9.80 5.69
C LEU A 68 12.07 9.02 7.02
N GLY A 69 13.26 8.93 7.62
CA GLY A 69 13.49 8.22 8.88
C GLY A 69 13.38 6.70 8.74
N ILE A 70 13.48 6.17 7.51
CA ILE A 70 13.36 4.73 7.22
C ILE A 70 14.46 3.96 7.97
N ASP A 71 15.69 4.48 7.92
CA ASP A 71 16.88 3.86 8.52
C ASP A 71 16.78 3.65 10.03
N LYS A 72 15.95 4.46 10.70
CA LYS A 72 15.83 4.50 12.16
C LYS A 72 14.70 3.64 12.71
N LEU A 73 13.93 2.97 11.85
CA LEU A 73 12.67 2.32 12.22
C LEU A 73 12.83 1.24 13.31
N TRP A 74 13.98 0.57 13.34
CA TRP A 74 14.30 -0.50 14.29
C TRP A 74 15.57 -0.23 15.10
N ASP A 75 16.00 1.02 15.20
CA ASP A 75 17.10 1.42 16.08
C ASP A 75 16.69 1.32 17.57
N SER A 76 17.69 1.21 18.45
CA SER A 76 17.55 0.89 19.87
C SER A 76 16.62 1.82 20.65
N ASP A 77 16.50 3.09 20.23
CA ASP A 77 16.01 4.18 21.08
C ASP A 77 14.68 4.82 20.63
N HIS A 78 14.04 4.37 19.56
CA HIS A 78 12.92 5.13 18.94
C HIS A 78 11.49 4.84 19.42
N ASN A 79 11.29 4.02 20.45
CA ASN A 79 9.97 3.85 21.07
C ASN A 79 9.76 4.65 22.36
N ALA A 80 10.77 5.38 22.87
CA ALA A 80 10.63 6.17 24.10
C ALA A 80 10.15 7.62 23.84
N ASP A 81 10.57 8.25 22.74
CA ASP A 81 10.50 9.72 22.62
C ASP A 81 9.34 10.30 21.78
N GLN A 82 8.42 9.48 21.26
CA GLN A 82 7.22 10.02 20.56
C GLN A 82 5.93 9.98 21.40
N MET A 83 5.99 9.55 22.65
CA MET A 83 4.83 9.47 23.55
C MET A 83 4.70 10.65 24.54
N GLN A 84 5.62 11.62 24.52
CA GLN A 84 5.59 12.79 25.40
C GLN A 84 5.72 14.10 24.61
N SER A 85 4.66 14.49 23.92
CA SER A 85 4.26 15.90 23.92
C SER A 85 2.81 16.02 23.48
N SER A 86 2.03 16.77 24.26
CA SER A 86 0.61 17.13 24.11
C SER A 86 -0.41 16.31 24.91
N HIS A 87 -0.30 16.33 26.25
CA HIS A 87 -1.47 16.42 27.15
C HIS A 87 -1.00 16.82 28.56
N ASP A 88 -0.56 18.07 28.73
CA ASP A 88 -0.58 18.73 30.04
C ASP A 88 -1.86 19.54 30.14
N LEU A 89 -2.90 18.94 30.73
CA LEU A 89 -4.00 19.69 31.36
C LEU A 89 -4.48 18.90 32.59
N ASP A 90 -4.25 19.54 33.74
CA ASP A 90 -4.88 19.38 35.05
C ASP A 90 -6.01 18.37 35.19
N SER A 91 -5.82 17.41 36.11
CA SER A 91 -6.83 17.17 37.14
C SER A 91 -6.23 16.42 38.32
N SER A 92 -5.93 17.16 39.37
CA SER A 92 -5.82 16.68 40.74
C SER A 92 -7.18 16.13 41.20
N SER A 93 -7.25 14.85 41.56
CA SER A 93 -8.17 14.39 42.61
C SER A 93 -7.67 13.10 43.23
N SER A 94 -6.97 13.26 44.34
CA SER A 94 -6.76 12.24 45.37
C SER A 94 -8.12 11.73 45.87
N PHE A 95 -8.39 10.44 45.72
CA PHE A 95 -9.42 9.77 46.53
C PHE A 95 -8.72 8.87 47.55
N THR A 96 -8.68 9.39 48.76
CA THR A 96 -8.30 8.70 49.98
C THR A 96 -9.37 7.68 50.37
N GLU A 97 -8.89 6.55 50.86
CA GLU A 97 -9.65 5.54 51.59
C GLU A 97 -10.36 6.19 52.78
N ASP A 98 -11.63 5.83 53.01
CA ASP A 98 -12.24 5.88 54.33
C ASP A 98 -13.30 4.79 54.46
N ILE A 99 -13.07 3.91 55.43
CA ILE A 99 -13.95 2.83 55.88
C ILE A 99 -14.75 3.37 57.08
N PRO A 100 -16.07 3.16 57.16
CA PRO A 100 -16.76 3.15 58.44
C PRO A 100 -17.11 1.71 58.85
N VAL A 101 -16.51 1.28 59.96
CA VAL A 101 -16.93 0.11 60.74
C VAL A 101 -17.92 0.58 61.82
N VAL A 102 -19.14 0.03 61.82
CA VAL A 102 -20.01 -0.01 63.00
C VAL A 102 -20.73 -1.37 63.03
N GLY A 103 -20.51 -2.15 64.10
CA GLY A 103 -21.24 -3.38 64.45
C GLY A 103 -22.67 -3.08 64.93
N ASP A 104 -23.58 -4.03 65.12
CA ASP A 104 -23.38 -5.32 65.78
C ASP A 104 -24.58 -6.27 65.58
N CYS A 105 -24.29 -7.57 65.70
CA CYS A 105 -25.08 -8.76 66.05
C CYS A 105 -26.55 -8.95 65.61
N SER A 106 -26.81 -10.01 64.82
CA SER A 106 -27.39 -11.29 65.30
C SER A 106 -28.24 -12.03 64.24
N THR A 107 -27.63 -12.88 63.41
CA THR A 107 -28.28 -14.01 62.70
C THR A 107 -27.23 -15.01 62.21
N PRO A 108 -27.54 -16.32 62.13
CA PRO A 108 -26.54 -17.40 62.15
C PRO A 108 -25.56 -17.36 60.98
N THR A 109 -24.31 -17.65 61.30
CA THR A 109 -23.13 -17.70 60.41
C THR A 109 -23.39 -18.59 59.19
N VAL A 110 -23.74 -17.96 58.07
CA VAL A 110 -23.51 -18.54 56.73
C VAL A 110 -22.04 -18.35 56.42
N MET A 111 -21.31 -19.46 56.27
CA MET A 111 -19.90 -19.46 55.86
C MET A 111 -19.74 -18.78 54.48
N PRO A 112 -18.84 -17.79 54.28
CA PRO A 112 -18.84 -16.95 53.07
C PRO A 112 -18.28 -17.61 51.81
N TRP A 113 -17.84 -18.87 51.87
CA TRP A 113 -17.29 -19.57 50.71
C TRP A 113 -18.33 -20.37 49.91
N ASP A 114 -19.61 -20.34 50.30
CA ASP A 114 -20.66 -21.00 49.54
C ASP A 114 -21.03 -20.19 48.27
N THR A 115 -20.19 -20.34 47.26
CA THR A 115 -20.31 -19.74 45.93
C THR A 115 -21.10 -20.62 44.96
N THR A 116 -21.99 -21.45 45.49
CA THR A 116 -22.79 -22.35 44.66
C THR A 116 -24.24 -21.88 44.63
N THR A 117 -24.70 -21.59 43.42
CA THR A 117 -26.12 -21.53 43.03
C THR A 117 -26.90 -20.24 43.32
N GLY A 118 -26.54 -19.17 42.61
CA GLY A 118 -27.49 -18.16 42.14
C GLY A 118 -27.94 -18.47 40.71
N ALA A 119 -29.26 -18.49 40.47
CA ALA A 119 -29.97 -19.00 39.29
C ALA A 119 -29.29 -18.78 37.92
N ARG A 120 -29.10 -19.88 37.16
CA ARG A 120 -28.28 -20.07 35.92
C ARG A 120 -26.76 -20.13 36.19
N GLY A 121 -26.38 -21.09 37.03
CA GLY A 121 -25.03 -21.25 37.58
C GLY A 121 -23.95 -21.62 36.56
N ILE A 122 -23.31 -20.60 36.02
CA ILE A 122 -21.92 -20.69 35.53
C ILE A 122 -21.08 -19.94 36.57
N GLY A 123 -20.18 -20.65 37.26
CA GLY A 123 -19.27 -20.04 38.25
C GLY A 123 -18.40 -18.93 37.64
N LEU A 124 -17.71 -18.12 38.46
CA LEU A 124 -16.86 -17.02 37.99
C LEU A 124 -15.85 -17.46 36.91
N LEU A 125 -15.22 -18.62 37.11
CA LEU A 125 -14.33 -19.26 36.13
C LEU A 125 -15.06 -19.59 34.82
N GLY A 126 -16.27 -20.12 34.90
CA GLY A 126 -17.08 -20.41 33.72
C GLY A 126 -17.51 -19.15 32.97
N ARG A 127 -17.84 -18.06 33.68
CA ARG A 127 -18.16 -16.75 33.06
C ARG A 127 -16.93 -16.18 32.35
N ARG A 128 -15.76 -16.28 32.99
CA ARG A 128 -14.47 -15.88 32.40
C ARG A 128 -14.13 -16.71 31.16
N MET A 129 -14.30 -18.03 31.21
CA MET A 129 -14.08 -18.90 30.05
C MET A 129 -15.04 -18.62 28.90
N GLN A 130 -16.33 -18.38 29.19
CA GLN A 130 -17.31 -18.01 28.17
C GLN A 130 -16.98 -16.67 27.53
N PHE A 131 -16.57 -15.69 28.33
CA PHE A 131 -16.10 -14.40 27.84
C PHE A 131 -14.91 -14.57 26.88
N ILE A 132 -13.89 -15.35 27.28
CA ILE A 132 -12.71 -15.63 26.44
C ILE A 132 -13.13 -16.32 25.14
N ARG A 133 -13.99 -17.35 25.20
CA ARG A 133 -14.48 -18.06 24.01
C ARG A 133 -15.24 -17.12 23.06
N ARG A 134 -16.09 -16.24 23.59
CA ARG A 134 -16.82 -15.25 22.79
C ARG A 134 -15.86 -14.25 22.12
N GLN A 135 -14.85 -13.78 22.84
CA GLN A 135 -13.81 -12.90 22.29
C GLN A 135 -13.04 -13.58 21.17
N GLN A 136 -12.61 -14.83 21.38
CA GLN A 136 -11.93 -15.64 20.35
C GLN A 136 -12.79 -15.85 19.11
N GLU A 137 -14.10 -16.11 19.28
CA GLU A 137 -15.02 -16.29 18.16
C GLU A 137 -15.24 -15.00 17.37
N VAL A 138 -15.36 -13.86 18.05
CA VAL A 138 -15.44 -12.54 17.39
C VAL A 138 -14.16 -12.27 16.60
N LEU A 139 -12.99 -12.49 17.21
CA LEU A 139 -11.71 -12.30 16.56
C LEU A 139 -11.56 -13.19 15.31
N ARG A 140 -11.92 -14.48 15.44
CA ARG A 140 -11.91 -15.44 14.33
C ARG A 140 -12.80 -15.00 13.17
N LYS A 141 -14.02 -14.56 13.45
CA LYS A 141 -14.95 -14.03 12.42
C LYS A 141 -14.39 -12.76 11.77
N SER A 142 -13.74 -11.91 12.55
CA SER A 142 -13.15 -10.66 12.06
C SER A 142 -11.98 -10.93 11.11
N TYR A 143 -11.13 -11.91 11.41
CA TYR A 143 -10.07 -12.35 10.49
C TYR A 143 -10.63 -12.99 9.21
N GLU A 144 -11.72 -13.75 9.29
CA GLU A 144 -12.40 -14.26 8.09
C GLU A 144 -12.94 -13.13 7.22
N GLU A 145 -13.39 -12.02 7.82
CA GLU A 145 -13.80 -10.85 7.04
C GLU A 145 -12.61 -10.16 6.37
N CYS A 146 -11.48 -10.03 7.08
CA CYS A 146 -10.23 -9.54 6.48
C CYS A 146 -9.79 -10.40 5.29
N ARG A 147 -9.93 -11.74 5.40
CA ARG A 147 -9.68 -12.67 4.31
C ARG A 147 -10.59 -12.37 3.10
N ARG A 148 -11.90 -12.21 3.33
CA ARG A 148 -12.88 -11.93 2.26
C ARG A 148 -12.58 -10.62 1.55
N ILE A 149 -12.30 -9.56 2.30
CA ILE A 149 -11.89 -8.26 1.76
C ILE A 149 -10.64 -8.44 0.89
N THR A 150 -9.61 -9.11 1.41
CA THR A 150 -8.38 -9.35 0.65
C THR A 150 -8.62 -10.14 -0.64
N ALA A 151 -9.41 -11.21 -0.58
CA ALA A 151 -9.75 -12.04 -1.73
C ALA A 151 -10.56 -11.30 -2.81
N LEU A 152 -11.42 -10.37 -2.39
CA LEU A 152 -12.26 -9.58 -3.28
C LEU A 152 -11.44 -8.51 -4.03
N PHE A 153 -10.63 -7.74 -3.29
CA PHE A 153 -9.98 -6.55 -3.81
C PHE A 153 -8.61 -6.81 -4.44
N SER A 154 -7.86 -7.84 -4.03
CA SER A 154 -6.53 -8.13 -4.61
C SER A 154 -6.31 -9.61 -4.88
N LYS A 155 -6.74 -10.06 -6.07
CA LYS A 155 -6.66 -11.47 -6.49
C LYS A 155 -5.23 -12.01 -6.59
N THR A 156 -4.25 -11.18 -6.93
CA THR A 156 -2.83 -11.61 -7.04
C THR A 156 -2.20 -11.69 -5.66
N PHE A 157 -2.37 -10.64 -4.86
CA PHE A 157 -1.88 -10.62 -3.48
C PHE A 157 -2.50 -11.74 -2.64
N TYR A 158 -3.83 -11.90 -2.71
CA TYR A 158 -4.53 -12.98 -2.01
C TYR A 158 -3.94 -14.35 -2.35
N LEU A 159 -3.73 -14.66 -3.64
CA LEU A 159 -3.12 -15.92 -4.04
C LEU A 159 -1.71 -16.11 -3.44
N GLY A 160 -0.86 -15.08 -3.50
CA GLY A 160 0.47 -15.11 -2.88
C GLY A 160 0.40 -15.38 -1.38
N THR A 161 -0.50 -14.69 -0.67
CA THR A 161 -0.64 -14.85 0.79
C THR A 161 -1.18 -16.22 1.20
N THR A 162 -1.95 -16.93 0.37
CA THR A 162 -2.43 -18.30 0.70
C THR A 162 -1.30 -19.33 0.85
N LEU A 163 -0.08 -18.99 0.44
CA LEU A 163 1.12 -19.82 0.60
C LEU A 163 1.80 -19.64 1.96
N LEU A 164 1.41 -18.63 2.76
CA LEU A 164 1.93 -18.39 4.10
C LEU A 164 1.37 -19.39 5.11
N SER A 165 1.99 -19.50 6.28
CA SER A 165 1.40 -20.22 7.42
C SER A 165 0.07 -19.57 7.86
N PRO A 166 -0.90 -20.33 8.42
CA PRO A 166 -2.21 -19.79 8.79
C PRO A 166 -2.16 -18.58 9.74
N GLN A 167 -1.16 -18.51 10.60
CA GLN A 167 -0.92 -17.38 11.50
C GLN A 167 -0.52 -16.12 10.72
N LYS A 168 0.49 -16.23 9.85
CA LYS A 168 0.97 -15.14 8.99
C LYS A 168 -0.11 -14.67 8.00
N GLN A 169 -0.91 -15.59 7.44
CA GLN A 169 -2.06 -15.26 6.59
C GLN A 169 -3.00 -14.26 7.27
N ARG A 170 -3.43 -14.56 8.50
CA ARG A 170 -4.35 -13.72 9.27
C ARG A 170 -3.77 -12.33 9.52
N ALA A 171 -2.52 -12.25 9.95
CA ALA A 171 -1.83 -11.00 10.20
C ALA A 171 -1.71 -10.14 8.93
N VAL A 172 -1.28 -10.74 7.81
CA VAL A 172 -1.16 -10.03 6.53
C VAL A 172 -2.52 -9.56 6.02
N TRP A 173 -3.58 -10.34 6.17
CA TRP A 173 -4.93 -9.92 5.77
C TRP A 173 -5.48 -8.79 6.64
N ALA A 174 -5.16 -8.76 7.94
CA ALA A 174 -5.51 -7.65 8.81
C ALA A 174 -4.82 -6.34 8.37
N ILE A 175 -3.50 -6.41 8.12
CA ILE A 175 -2.73 -5.27 7.59
C ILE A 175 -3.31 -4.81 6.25
N TYR A 176 -3.51 -5.73 5.30
CA TYR A 176 -4.10 -5.39 3.99
C TYR A 176 -5.47 -4.73 4.12
N THR A 177 -6.31 -5.23 5.03
CA THR A 177 -7.64 -4.67 5.26
C THR A 177 -7.56 -3.25 5.83
N TRP A 178 -6.63 -2.98 6.75
CA TRP A 178 -6.37 -1.62 7.23
C TRP A 178 -5.88 -0.70 6.11
N CYS A 179 -4.94 -1.18 5.28
CA CYS A 179 -4.46 -0.44 4.11
C CYS A 179 -5.60 -0.11 3.13
N ARG A 180 -6.45 -1.09 2.81
CA ARG A 180 -7.64 -0.92 1.96
C ARG A 180 -8.62 0.10 2.54
N ARG A 181 -8.91 0.02 3.84
CA ARG A 181 -9.79 1.00 4.49
C ARG A 181 -9.21 2.41 4.43
N THR A 182 -7.89 2.55 4.50
CA THR A 182 -7.17 3.83 4.40
C THR A 182 -7.26 4.41 2.98
N ASP A 183 -7.03 3.57 1.96
CA ASP A 183 -7.17 3.87 0.52
C ASP A 183 -8.60 4.33 0.17
N ASP A 184 -9.61 3.61 0.67
CA ASP A 184 -11.02 3.92 0.42
C ASP A 184 -11.47 5.28 1.00
N LEU A 185 -10.72 5.88 1.94
CA LEU A 185 -11.01 7.23 2.45
C LEU A 185 -10.75 8.31 1.40
N VAL A 186 -9.80 8.09 0.48
CA VAL A 186 -9.37 9.08 -0.52
C VAL A 186 -9.82 8.76 -1.95
N ASP A 187 -10.28 7.53 -2.21
CA ASP A 187 -10.68 7.06 -3.55
C ASP A 187 -12.11 7.49 -4.00
N GLY A 188 -12.83 8.27 -3.17
CA GLY A 188 -14.19 8.71 -3.47
C GLY A 188 -14.26 9.80 -4.57
N PRO A 189 -15.24 9.77 -5.51
CA PRO A 189 -15.35 10.73 -6.62
C PRO A 189 -15.62 12.20 -6.21
N ARG A 190 -15.78 12.48 -4.91
CA ARG A 190 -16.01 13.82 -4.35
C ARG A 190 -14.86 14.29 -3.45
N VAL A 191 -13.76 13.54 -3.36
CA VAL A 191 -12.61 13.82 -2.50
C VAL A 191 -11.93 15.15 -2.89
N GLN A 192 -11.78 15.42 -4.19
CA GLN A 192 -11.21 16.68 -4.67
C GLN A 192 -12.03 17.93 -4.27
N GLN A 193 -13.33 17.77 -3.96
CA GLN A 193 -14.23 18.86 -3.59
C GLN A 193 -14.31 19.07 -2.06
N ARG A 194 -13.59 18.28 -1.26
CA ARG A 194 -13.75 18.17 0.19
C ARG A 194 -12.41 18.12 0.94
N SER A 195 -11.40 18.87 0.49
CA SER A 195 -10.05 18.83 1.07
C SER A 195 -10.03 18.98 2.61
N ASP A 196 -10.77 19.95 3.16
CA ASP A 196 -10.77 20.22 4.60
C ASP A 196 -11.47 19.11 5.41
N GLN A 197 -12.61 18.62 4.90
CA GLN A 197 -13.33 17.51 5.53
C GLN A 197 -12.50 16.22 5.48
N LEU A 198 -11.74 16.00 4.40
CA LEU A 198 -10.89 14.84 4.25
C LEU A 198 -9.67 14.90 5.17
N ARG A 199 -9.06 16.07 5.35
CA ARG A 199 -7.98 16.27 6.34
C ARG A 199 -8.45 15.95 7.75
N ALA A 200 -9.65 16.39 8.14
CA ALA A 200 -10.24 15.99 9.41
C ALA A 200 -10.46 14.47 9.48
N VAL A 201 -11.07 13.86 8.46
CA VAL A 201 -11.26 12.39 8.43
C VAL A 201 -9.94 11.62 8.58
N LEU A 202 -8.86 12.07 7.92
CA LEU A 202 -7.54 11.45 8.00
C LEU A 202 -6.86 11.69 9.36
N SER A 203 -7.07 12.85 10.00
CA SER A 203 -6.59 13.11 11.36
C SER A 203 -7.28 12.19 12.38
N GLU A 204 -8.60 12.01 12.26
CA GLU A 204 -9.37 11.09 13.09
C GLU A 204 -8.96 9.64 12.83
N TRP A 205 -8.63 9.29 11.59
CA TRP A 205 -8.09 7.98 11.22
C TRP A 205 -6.70 7.74 11.81
N GLU A 206 -5.83 8.76 11.84
CA GLU A 206 -4.52 8.69 12.49
C GLU A 206 -4.67 8.51 14.01
N LYS A 207 -5.57 9.26 14.66
CA LYS A 207 -5.89 9.03 16.09
C LYS A 207 -6.35 7.59 16.34
N ARG A 208 -7.24 7.07 15.48
CA ARG A 208 -7.73 5.69 15.56
C ARG A 208 -6.60 4.66 15.37
N LEU A 209 -5.62 4.94 14.52
CA LEU A 209 -4.43 4.11 14.37
C LEU A 209 -3.64 4.05 15.69
N TYR A 210 -3.39 5.18 16.35
CA TYR A 210 -2.73 5.19 17.66
C TYR A 210 -3.53 4.44 18.72
N ASP A 211 -4.86 4.61 18.75
CA ASP A 211 -5.73 3.83 19.64
C ASP A 211 -5.54 2.32 19.46
N ILE A 212 -5.44 1.83 18.22
CA ILE A 212 -5.21 0.41 17.92
C ILE A 212 -3.87 -0.07 18.50
N PHE A 213 -2.80 0.70 18.33
CA PHE A 213 -1.47 0.39 18.86
C PHE A 213 -1.43 0.44 20.40
N ASP A 214 -2.26 1.28 21.02
CA ASP A 214 -2.47 1.32 22.47
C ASP A 214 -3.44 0.23 22.99
N GLY A 215 -3.89 -0.67 22.12
CA GLY A 215 -4.78 -1.76 22.49
C GLY A 215 -6.27 -1.41 22.57
N ARG A 216 -6.70 -0.26 22.02
CA ARG A 216 -8.10 0.18 21.91
C ARG A 216 -8.59 -0.02 20.47
N ALA A 217 -9.56 -0.92 20.29
CA ALA A 217 -10.19 -1.18 18.99
C ALA A 217 -11.62 -0.60 18.97
N VAL A 218 -12.00 0.08 17.89
CA VAL A 218 -13.33 0.68 17.74
C VAL A 218 -14.31 -0.30 17.08
N ASP A 219 -13.85 -1.13 16.15
CA ASP A 219 -14.67 -2.14 15.47
C ASP A 219 -13.99 -3.51 15.30
N ALA A 220 -14.69 -4.42 14.64
CA ALA A 220 -14.23 -5.79 14.39
C ALA A 220 -12.93 -5.87 13.57
N LEU A 221 -12.70 -4.97 12.61
CA LEU A 221 -11.50 -4.97 11.78
C LEU A 221 -10.33 -4.33 12.53
N ASP A 222 -10.58 -3.37 13.42
CA ASP A 222 -9.55 -2.87 14.32
C ASP A 222 -9.08 -3.95 15.30
N LEU A 223 -9.99 -4.83 15.75
CA LEU A 223 -9.63 -5.94 16.64
C LEU A 223 -8.59 -6.87 16.01
N THR A 224 -8.63 -7.09 14.70
CA THR A 224 -7.65 -7.96 14.03
C THR A 224 -6.28 -7.29 13.91
N LEU A 225 -6.23 -5.99 13.61
CA LEU A 225 -4.97 -5.26 13.60
C LEU A 225 -4.38 -5.13 15.00
N LYS A 226 -5.20 -4.82 16.02
CA LYS A 226 -4.79 -4.83 17.42
C LYS A 226 -4.17 -6.17 17.84
N ASP A 227 -4.87 -7.27 17.53
CA ASP A 227 -4.39 -8.62 17.83
C ASP A 227 -3.09 -8.91 17.06
N THR A 228 -2.97 -8.45 15.81
CA THR A 228 -1.74 -8.57 15.02
C THR A 228 -0.58 -7.81 15.67
N VAL A 229 -0.77 -6.54 16.05
CA VAL A 229 0.25 -5.73 16.76
C VAL A 229 0.68 -6.41 18.07
N SER A 230 -0.27 -6.99 18.82
CA SER A 230 0.03 -7.69 20.07
C SER A 230 0.85 -8.97 19.86
N ASN A 231 0.70 -9.65 18.71
CA ASN A 231 1.41 -10.90 18.40
C ASN A 231 2.76 -10.68 17.70
N TYR A 232 3.04 -9.46 17.20
CA TYR A 232 4.25 -9.12 16.45
C TYR A 232 4.84 -7.80 17.00
N PRO A 233 5.63 -7.85 18.09
CA PRO A 233 6.08 -6.65 18.82
C PRO A 233 7.07 -5.78 18.04
N GLU A 234 7.65 -6.27 16.93
CA GLU A 234 8.49 -5.49 16.03
C GLU A 234 7.69 -4.65 15.02
N LEU A 235 6.36 -4.76 15.00
CA LEU A 235 5.49 -3.83 14.28
C LEU A 235 5.53 -2.46 14.94
N THR A 236 5.88 -1.44 14.16
CA THR A 236 5.90 -0.05 14.60
C THR A 236 4.77 0.73 13.92
N VAL A 237 4.31 1.80 14.57
CA VAL A 237 3.22 2.65 14.04
C VAL A 237 3.68 3.51 12.85
N SER A 238 5.00 3.76 12.71
CA SER A 238 5.52 4.71 11.72
C SER A 238 5.10 4.40 10.27
N PRO A 239 5.24 3.17 9.75
CA PRO A 239 4.84 2.89 8.36
C PRO A 239 3.35 3.10 8.13
N PHE A 240 2.51 2.81 9.13
CA PHE A 240 1.07 3.05 9.08
C PHE A 240 0.77 4.54 9.00
N ARG A 241 1.40 5.34 9.86
CA ARG A 241 1.30 6.80 9.82
C ARG A 241 1.78 7.37 8.48
N ASP A 242 2.90 6.88 7.96
CA ASP A 242 3.46 7.36 6.71
C ASP A 242 2.57 7.01 5.51
N MET A 243 1.83 5.90 5.57
CA MET A 243 0.77 5.59 4.59
C MET A 243 -0.38 6.61 4.64
N ILE A 244 -0.84 7.02 5.84
CA ILE A 244 -1.86 8.08 5.98
C ILE A 244 -1.34 9.40 5.35
N ARG A 245 -0.06 9.73 5.57
CA ARG A 245 0.58 10.89 4.93
C ARG A 245 0.69 10.76 3.41
N GLY A 246 0.78 9.53 2.89
CA GLY A 246 0.72 9.26 1.45
C GLY A 246 -0.65 9.59 0.87
N MET A 247 -1.72 9.23 1.58
CA MET A 247 -3.09 9.57 1.18
C MET A 247 -3.32 11.08 1.12
N LEU A 248 -2.70 11.86 2.03
CA LEU A 248 -2.76 13.32 1.99
C LEU A 248 -2.08 13.92 0.74
N MET A 249 -0.97 13.33 0.27
CA MET A 249 -0.32 13.78 -0.97
C MET A 249 -1.26 13.65 -2.16
N ASP A 250 -2.03 12.57 -2.21
CA ASP A 250 -2.98 12.26 -3.28
C ASP A 250 -4.15 13.28 -3.37
N VAL A 251 -4.43 13.99 -2.28
CA VAL A 251 -5.42 15.08 -2.21
C VAL A 251 -4.84 16.36 -2.82
N ASP A 252 -3.60 16.68 -2.44
CA ASP A 252 -2.96 17.96 -2.76
C ASP A 252 -2.25 17.95 -4.13
N GLN A 253 -1.86 16.78 -4.64
CA GLN A 253 -0.96 16.62 -5.78
C GLN A 253 -1.53 15.67 -6.84
N CYS A 254 -1.68 16.18 -8.06
CA CYS A 254 -2.12 15.38 -9.22
C CYS A 254 -1.01 15.12 -10.25
N ARG A 255 0.18 15.69 -10.04
CA ARG A 255 1.35 15.64 -10.92
C ARG A 255 2.63 15.53 -10.10
N PHE A 256 3.58 14.74 -10.57
CA PHE A 256 4.91 14.62 -9.97
C PHE A 256 5.92 15.23 -10.94
N GLU A 257 6.70 16.21 -10.48
CA GLU A 257 7.64 16.92 -11.35
C GLU A 257 8.83 16.01 -11.68
N THR A 258 9.33 15.32 -10.66
CA THR A 258 10.48 14.41 -10.75
C THR A 258 10.14 12.99 -10.29
N PHE A 259 11.01 12.04 -10.63
CA PHE A 259 10.92 10.68 -10.08
C PHE A 259 11.14 10.66 -8.57
N ASP A 260 11.93 11.57 -8.00
CA ASP A 260 12.13 11.67 -6.55
C ASP A 260 10.81 12.01 -5.84
N ASP A 261 10.00 12.91 -6.41
CA ASP A 261 8.67 13.21 -5.89
C ASP A 261 7.76 11.98 -5.96
N LEU A 262 7.78 11.28 -7.10
CA LEU A 262 7.01 10.04 -7.29
C LEU A 262 7.49 8.92 -6.36
N TYR A 263 8.78 8.87 -6.06
CA TYR A 263 9.36 7.89 -5.16
C TYR A 263 8.79 8.06 -3.76
N VAL A 264 8.74 9.28 -3.23
CA VAL A 264 8.17 9.55 -1.89
C VAL A 264 6.72 9.06 -1.84
N TYR A 265 5.95 9.32 -2.89
CA TYR A 265 4.60 8.80 -3.01
C TYR A 265 4.58 7.26 -3.00
N CYS A 266 5.34 6.60 -3.88
CA CYS A 266 5.44 5.14 -3.94
C CYS A 266 5.88 4.50 -2.63
N TYR A 267 6.84 5.12 -1.94
CA TYR A 267 7.27 4.71 -0.61
C TYR A 267 6.09 4.76 0.37
N ARG A 268 5.39 5.90 0.47
CA ARG A 268 4.31 6.07 1.45
C ARG A 268 3.14 5.13 1.20
N VAL A 269 2.71 4.95 -0.04
CA VAL A 269 1.50 4.16 -0.35
C VAL A 269 1.75 2.66 -0.53
N ALA A 270 3.00 2.24 -0.74
CA ALA A 270 3.31 0.83 -0.98
C ALA A 270 4.62 0.34 -0.33
N GLY A 271 5.68 1.15 -0.31
CA GLY A 271 6.92 0.82 0.41
C GLY A 271 6.67 0.56 1.90
N THR A 272 5.82 1.38 2.53
CA THR A 272 5.35 1.22 3.92
C THR A 272 4.66 -0.13 4.13
N VAL A 273 3.89 -0.64 3.17
CA VAL A 273 3.25 -1.97 3.26
C VAL A 273 4.30 -3.09 3.31
N GLY A 274 5.41 -2.92 2.59
CA GLY A 274 6.59 -3.79 2.74
C GLY A 274 7.11 -3.79 4.17
N LEU A 275 7.27 -2.60 4.77
CA LEU A 275 7.72 -2.44 6.17
C LEU A 275 6.71 -2.98 7.19
N MET A 276 5.40 -2.82 6.96
CA MET A 276 4.35 -3.36 7.81
C MET A 276 4.36 -4.89 7.81
N THR A 277 4.66 -5.52 6.67
CA THR A 277 4.58 -6.98 6.53
C THR A 277 5.89 -7.68 6.84
N LEU A 278 7.03 -6.98 6.82
CA LEU A 278 8.34 -7.57 7.06
C LEU A 278 8.48 -8.27 8.44
N PRO A 279 8.04 -7.68 9.57
CA PRO A 279 8.01 -8.39 10.86
C PRO A 279 7.18 -9.68 10.83
N ILE A 280 6.08 -9.68 10.08
CA ILE A 280 5.22 -10.85 9.90
C ILE A 280 5.93 -11.93 9.07
N MET A 281 6.70 -11.52 8.06
CA MET A 281 7.50 -12.46 7.27
C MET A 281 8.63 -13.06 8.09
N SER A 282 9.17 -12.31 9.05
CA SER A 282 10.34 -12.68 9.84
C SER A 282 11.58 -12.94 8.96
N THR A 283 12.73 -13.00 9.61
CA THR A 283 14.03 -13.05 8.92
C THR A 283 14.87 -14.23 9.43
N VAL A 284 15.86 -14.64 8.62
CA VAL A 284 16.80 -15.71 8.99
C VAL A 284 17.58 -15.32 10.25
N LYS A 285 18.06 -14.08 10.29
CA LYS A 285 18.57 -13.48 11.52
C LYS A 285 17.38 -13.04 12.38
N PRO A 286 17.30 -13.44 13.66
CA PRO A 286 16.19 -13.09 14.52
C PRO A 286 16.21 -11.62 14.91
N GLY A 287 15.04 -11.08 15.26
CA GLY A 287 14.90 -9.75 15.83
C GLY A 287 15.23 -8.61 14.85
N ARG A 288 15.50 -7.44 15.42
CA ARG A 288 15.65 -6.17 14.69
C ARG A 288 16.82 -6.13 13.71
N GLU A 289 17.90 -6.86 14.00
CA GLU A 289 19.06 -6.92 13.09
C GLU A 289 18.68 -7.50 11.73
N GLY A 290 17.97 -8.63 11.71
CA GLY A 290 17.51 -9.24 10.46
C GLY A 290 16.49 -8.38 9.72
N LEU A 291 15.58 -7.73 10.45
CA LEU A 291 14.61 -6.80 9.87
C LEU A 291 15.30 -5.61 9.17
N ARG A 292 16.36 -5.05 9.78
CA ARG A 292 17.16 -3.99 9.16
C ARG A 292 17.82 -4.44 7.86
N GLU A 293 18.41 -5.64 7.81
CA GLU A 293 19.03 -6.15 6.59
C GLU A 293 18.03 -6.38 5.45
N ALA A 294 16.80 -6.77 5.79
CA ALA A 294 15.74 -7.03 4.82
C ALA A 294 14.88 -5.80 4.48
N MET A 295 15.14 -4.65 5.10
CA MET A 295 14.35 -3.43 5.00
C MET A 295 14.37 -2.84 3.58
N GLU A 296 15.55 -2.58 3.03
CA GLU A 296 15.70 -1.99 1.69
C GLU A 296 15.04 -2.85 0.60
N PRO A 297 15.27 -4.18 0.54
CA PRO A 297 14.54 -5.04 -0.40
C PRO A 297 13.02 -5.04 -0.19
N ALA A 298 12.54 -4.95 1.06
CA ALA A 298 11.11 -4.89 1.35
C ALA A 298 10.47 -3.59 0.83
N VAL A 299 11.16 -2.45 1.01
CA VAL A 299 10.75 -1.15 0.44
C VAL A 299 10.79 -1.21 -1.08
N ALA A 300 11.86 -1.74 -1.66
CA ALA A 300 12.00 -1.91 -3.11
C ALA A 300 10.87 -2.75 -3.71
N LEU A 301 10.44 -3.82 -3.01
CA LEU A 301 9.30 -4.61 -3.44
C LEU A 301 8.03 -3.74 -3.50
N GLY A 302 7.72 -3.01 -2.44
CA GLY A 302 6.56 -2.11 -2.40
C GLY A 302 6.58 -1.09 -3.54
N ILE A 303 7.73 -0.48 -3.81
CA ILE A 303 7.90 0.49 -4.90
C ILE A 303 7.72 -0.16 -6.27
N GLY A 304 8.34 -1.32 -6.52
CA GLY A 304 8.17 -2.07 -7.78
C GLY A 304 6.70 -2.44 -8.04
N LEU A 305 5.97 -2.84 -6.99
CA LEU A 305 4.52 -3.10 -7.08
C LEU A 305 3.73 -1.83 -7.43
N GLN A 306 4.07 -0.69 -6.83
CA GLN A 306 3.34 0.57 -7.08
C GLN A 306 3.63 1.15 -8.46
N LEU A 307 4.89 1.13 -8.90
CA LEU A 307 5.25 1.52 -10.27
C LEU A 307 4.53 0.63 -11.29
N THR A 308 4.40 -0.66 -11.00
CA THR A 308 3.61 -1.58 -11.84
C THR A 308 2.13 -1.20 -11.87
N ASN A 309 1.53 -0.75 -10.76
CA ASN A 309 0.15 -0.27 -10.74
C ASN A 309 0.01 1.00 -11.61
N ILE A 310 0.88 1.99 -11.42
CA ILE A 310 0.91 3.23 -12.20
C ILE A 310 1.00 2.92 -13.70
N LEU A 311 1.95 2.06 -14.10
CA LEU A 311 2.15 1.72 -15.51
C LEU A 311 1.01 0.92 -16.11
N ARG A 312 0.31 0.11 -15.32
CA ARG A 312 -0.86 -0.63 -15.78
C ARG A 312 -2.10 0.24 -15.91
N ASP A 313 -2.25 1.23 -15.05
CA ASP A 313 -3.50 1.94 -14.80
C ASP A 313 -3.52 3.37 -15.40
N VAL A 314 -2.53 3.77 -16.22
CA VAL A 314 -2.45 5.08 -16.93
C VAL A 314 -3.78 5.48 -17.59
N GLY A 315 -4.44 4.53 -18.26
CA GLY A 315 -5.73 4.76 -18.92
C GLY A 315 -6.89 5.05 -17.95
N GLU A 316 -6.89 4.48 -16.75
CA GLU A 316 -7.88 4.76 -15.71
C GLU A 316 -7.56 6.07 -14.98
N ASP A 317 -6.27 6.30 -14.68
CA ASP A 317 -5.80 7.50 -13.96
C ASP A 317 -6.08 8.79 -14.74
N ARG A 318 -5.87 8.78 -16.06
CA ARG A 318 -6.17 9.94 -16.92
C ARG A 318 -7.67 10.30 -16.90
N LEU A 319 -8.58 9.31 -16.78
CA LEU A 319 -10.02 9.57 -16.73
C LEU A 319 -10.42 10.29 -15.44
N ARG A 320 -9.58 10.19 -14.41
CA ARG A 320 -9.70 10.93 -13.14
C ARG A 320 -8.90 12.23 -13.15
N GLY A 321 -8.29 12.60 -14.29
CA GLY A 321 -7.44 13.78 -14.42
C GLY A 321 -6.06 13.64 -13.79
N ARG A 322 -5.62 12.42 -13.45
CA ARG A 322 -4.35 12.15 -12.75
C ARG A 322 -3.27 11.70 -13.74
N ILE A 323 -2.02 12.10 -13.46
CA ILE A 323 -0.81 11.63 -14.16
C ILE A 323 0.23 11.35 -13.08
N TYR A 324 0.50 10.07 -12.85
CA TYR A 324 1.53 9.62 -11.92
C TYR A 324 2.92 9.52 -12.56
N LEU A 325 3.00 9.42 -13.89
CA LEU A 325 4.27 9.42 -14.60
C LEU A 325 5.02 10.74 -14.35
N PRO A 326 6.33 10.73 -14.06
CA PRO A 326 7.07 11.96 -13.80
C PRO A 326 7.04 12.90 -15.01
N LEU A 327 6.76 14.18 -14.78
CA LEU A 327 6.71 15.19 -15.84
C LEU A 327 8.08 15.38 -16.51
N GLU A 328 9.18 15.21 -15.76
CA GLU A 328 10.52 15.19 -16.33
C GLU A 328 10.71 14.08 -17.37
N ASP A 329 10.13 12.90 -17.15
CA ASP A 329 10.24 11.77 -18.06
C ASP A 329 9.35 12.00 -19.29
N LEU A 330 8.15 12.56 -19.11
CA LEU A 330 7.32 13.03 -20.24
C LEU A 330 8.12 13.99 -21.14
N ARG A 331 8.75 15.01 -20.57
CA ARG A 331 9.60 15.96 -21.32
C ARG A 331 10.82 15.29 -21.95
N ARG A 332 11.47 14.36 -21.26
CA ARG A 332 12.64 13.60 -21.76
C ARG A 332 12.33 12.85 -23.05
N PHE A 333 11.12 12.30 -23.17
CA PHE A 333 10.68 11.59 -24.37
C PHE A 333 9.87 12.48 -25.33
N ASN A 334 9.86 13.79 -25.11
CA ASN A 334 9.11 14.78 -25.90
C ASN A 334 7.61 14.43 -25.99
N TYR A 335 7.02 13.90 -24.92
CA TYR A 335 5.61 13.49 -24.82
C TYR A 335 4.86 14.44 -23.90
N SER A 336 3.76 15.04 -24.36
CA SER A 336 3.03 16.06 -23.59
C SER A 336 1.92 15.44 -22.73
N GLU A 337 1.43 16.19 -21.74
CA GLU A 337 0.21 15.82 -21.02
C GLU A 337 -1.00 15.74 -21.96
N GLU A 338 -1.08 16.65 -22.93
CA GLU A 338 -2.16 16.65 -23.94
C GLU A 338 -2.12 15.36 -24.77
N ASP A 339 -0.94 14.91 -25.20
CA ASP A 339 -0.76 13.62 -25.87
C ASP A 339 -1.28 12.46 -24.99
N LEU A 340 -0.96 12.48 -23.69
CA LEU A 340 -1.41 11.47 -22.73
C LEU A 340 -2.93 11.44 -22.59
N PHE A 341 -3.56 12.61 -22.42
CA PHE A 341 -5.02 12.71 -22.28
C PHE A 341 -5.76 12.30 -23.57
N ASN A 342 -5.16 12.55 -24.73
CA ASN A 342 -5.65 12.15 -26.04
C ASN A 342 -5.27 10.70 -26.44
N CYS A 343 -4.62 9.95 -25.54
CA CYS A 343 -4.18 8.56 -25.77
C CYS A 343 -3.29 8.39 -27.02
N VAL A 344 -2.37 9.33 -27.29
CA VAL A 344 -1.48 9.28 -28.44
C VAL A 344 -0.46 8.15 -28.27
N LEU A 345 -0.68 7.03 -28.95
CA LEU A 345 0.15 5.82 -28.85
C LEU A 345 1.20 5.76 -29.99
N ASP A 346 2.20 6.63 -29.94
CA ASP A 346 3.29 6.70 -30.92
C ASP A 346 4.63 6.15 -30.37
N SER A 347 5.72 6.33 -31.12
CA SER A 347 7.06 5.88 -30.69
C SER A 347 7.54 6.58 -29.42
N ARG A 348 7.20 7.87 -29.20
CA ARG A 348 7.59 8.62 -28.01
C ARG A 348 7.02 7.97 -26.75
N TYR A 349 5.73 7.65 -26.78
CA TYR A 349 5.06 6.96 -25.68
C TYR A 349 5.65 5.58 -25.42
N ARG A 350 5.93 4.81 -26.47
CA ARG A 350 6.50 3.46 -26.33
C ARG A 350 7.88 3.49 -25.68
N GLU A 351 8.74 4.44 -26.07
CA GLU A 351 10.06 4.59 -25.44
C GLU A 351 9.97 5.08 -23.99
N LEU A 352 9.03 5.99 -23.68
CA LEU A 352 8.71 6.37 -22.30
C LEU A 352 8.28 5.15 -21.47
N MET A 353 7.35 4.33 -21.97
CA MET A 353 6.89 3.12 -21.27
C MET A 353 8.01 2.10 -21.05
N LYS A 354 8.88 1.88 -22.04
CA LYS A 354 10.05 1.01 -21.88
C LYS A 354 10.98 1.49 -20.77
N PHE A 355 11.22 2.80 -20.73
CA PHE A 355 12.07 3.42 -19.71
C PHE A 355 11.49 3.23 -18.31
N GLU A 356 10.20 3.48 -18.12
CA GLU A 356 9.52 3.27 -16.84
C GLU A 356 9.41 1.80 -16.44
N ILE A 357 9.18 0.89 -17.40
CA ILE A 357 9.18 -0.55 -17.16
C ILE A 357 10.56 -1.02 -16.70
N ALA A 358 11.63 -0.52 -17.31
CA ALA A 358 13.00 -0.83 -16.90
C ALA A 358 13.27 -0.36 -15.47
N ARG A 359 12.80 0.83 -15.10
CA ARG A 359 12.84 1.35 -13.72
C ARG A 359 12.07 0.47 -12.75
N ALA A 360 10.85 0.05 -13.07
CA ALA A 360 10.09 -0.88 -12.21
C ALA A 360 10.80 -2.23 -12.05
N ARG A 361 11.43 -2.75 -13.13
CA ARG A 361 12.21 -3.98 -13.10
C ARG A 361 13.44 -3.89 -12.20
N SER A 362 14.14 -2.75 -12.14
CA SER A 362 15.29 -2.59 -11.24
C SER A 362 14.88 -2.73 -9.77
N TYR A 363 13.72 -2.18 -9.38
CA TYR A 363 13.19 -2.38 -8.03
C TYR A 363 12.81 -3.84 -7.72
N PHE A 364 12.28 -4.58 -8.71
CA PHE A 364 12.06 -6.01 -8.53
C PHE A 364 13.37 -6.80 -8.37
N GLU A 365 14.44 -6.37 -9.02
CA GLU A 365 15.75 -7.00 -8.84
C GLU A 365 16.35 -6.71 -7.46
N GLU A 366 16.25 -5.47 -6.98
CA GLU A 366 16.63 -5.13 -5.59
C GLU A 366 15.77 -5.89 -4.57
N ALA A 367 14.46 -5.97 -4.78
CA ALA A 367 13.56 -6.75 -3.93
C ALA A 367 13.93 -8.24 -3.87
N ARG A 368 14.40 -8.81 -4.99
CA ARG A 368 14.79 -10.23 -5.07
C ARG A 368 15.94 -10.57 -4.12
N LYS A 369 16.86 -9.62 -3.89
CA LYS A 369 17.98 -9.79 -2.93
C LYS A 369 17.50 -10.02 -1.50
N GLY A 370 16.28 -9.57 -1.15
CA GLY A 370 15.67 -9.77 0.15
C GLY A 370 15.11 -11.17 0.39
N VAL A 371 14.75 -11.92 -0.66
CA VAL A 371 14.08 -13.23 -0.52
C VAL A 371 14.90 -14.23 0.33
N PRO A 372 16.23 -14.38 0.15
CA PRO A 372 17.04 -15.25 0.99
C PRO A 372 17.12 -14.82 2.47
N LEU A 373 16.90 -13.53 2.76
CA LEU A 373 16.97 -12.95 4.11
C LEU A 373 15.74 -13.28 4.95
N LEU A 374 14.63 -13.68 4.32
CA LEU A 374 13.38 -14.06 4.98
C LEU A 374 13.43 -15.47 5.57
N SER A 375 12.59 -15.71 6.58
CA SER A 375 12.34 -17.06 7.09
C SER A 375 11.85 -17.99 5.98
N GLU A 376 12.19 -19.28 6.08
CA GLU A 376 11.97 -20.25 5.00
C GLU A 376 10.50 -20.30 4.52
N ASP A 377 9.55 -20.27 5.46
CA ASP A 377 8.11 -20.31 5.20
C ASP A 377 7.57 -19.03 4.52
N SER A 378 8.34 -17.95 4.50
CA SER A 378 7.99 -16.68 3.85
C SER A 378 8.65 -16.47 2.48
N ARG A 379 9.68 -17.25 2.12
CA ARG A 379 10.41 -17.09 0.85
C ARG A 379 9.53 -17.30 -0.37
N LEU A 380 8.82 -18.43 -0.43
CA LEU A 380 7.96 -18.77 -1.57
C LEU A 380 6.81 -17.76 -1.74
N PRO A 381 6.02 -17.41 -0.70
CA PRO A 381 4.96 -16.40 -0.83
C PRO A 381 5.45 -15.07 -1.39
N VAL A 382 6.60 -14.57 -0.91
CA VAL A 382 7.18 -13.32 -1.36
C VAL A 382 7.72 -13.43 -2.79
N GLN A 383 8.48 -14.49 -3.10
CA GLN A 383 9.00 -14.75 -4.44
C GLN A 383 7.89 -14.90 -5.48
N ALA A 384 6.81 -15.62 -5.13
CA ALA A 384 5.66 -15.81 -6.00
C ALA A 384 4.92 -14.48 -6.26
N SER A 385 4.76 -13.64 -5.23
CA SER A 385 4.15 -12.32 -5.36
C SER A 385 4.99 -11.40 -6.27
N LEU A 386 6.31 -11.37 -6.04
CA LEU A 386 7.27 -10.64 -6.87
C LEU A 386 7.19 -11.07 -8.34
N ASP A 387 7.28 -12.37 -8.61
CA ASP A 387 7.28 -12.90 -9.98
C ASP A 387 5.94 -12.67 -10.70
N MET A 388 4.81 -12.78 -9.99
CA MET A 388 3.49 -12.53 -10.54
C MET A 388 3.28 -11.05 -10.91
N TYR A 389 3.73 -10.12 -10.07
CA TYR A 389 3.62 -8.71 -10.38
C TYR A 389 4.59 -8.28 -11.47
N SER A 390 5.83 -8.78 -11.46
CA SER A 390 6.80 -8.52 -12.52
C SER A 390 6.27 -8.96 -13.90
N GLN A 391 5.52 -10.06 -13.99
CA GLN A 391 4.90 -10.50 -15.24
C GLN A 391 3.80 -9.56 -15.78
N ILE A 392 3.24 -8.66 -14.97
CA ILE A 392 2.32 -7.63 -15.47
C ILE A 392 3.07 -6.68 -16.42
N LEU A 393 4.34 -6.39 -16.14
CA LEU A 393 5.19 -5.60 -17.03
C LEU A 393 5.42 -6.29 -18.38
N ASN A 394 5.56 -7.62 -18.39
CA ASN A 394 5.64 -8.39 -19.63
C ASN A 394 4.34 -8.30 -20.42
N VAL A 395 3.18 -8.32 -19.75
CA VAL A 395 1.88 -8.13 -20.41
C VAL A 395 1.75 -6.73 -21.02
N LEU A 396 2.32 -5.69 -20.39
CA LEU A 396 2.38 -4.35 -20.99
C LEU A 396 3.18 -4.36 -22.30
N GLU A 397 4.33 -5.04 -22.33
CA GLU A 397 5.13 -5.22 -23.55
C GLU A 397 4.38 -6.04 -24.62
N GLU A 398 3.75 -7.16 -24.23
CA GLU A 398 2.92 -8.02 -25.10
C GLU A 398 1.75 -7.23 -25.73
N ASN A 399 1.18 -6.26 -25.00
CA ASN A 399 0.11 -5.39 -25.48
C ASN A 399 0.61 -4.24 -26.36
N GLY A 400 1.90 -4.18 -26.70
CA GLY A 400 2.47 -3.08 -27.46
C GLY A 400 2.42 -1.76 -26.70
N TYR A 401 2.48 -1.82 -25.37
CA TYR A 401 2.42 -0.69 -24.43
C TYR A 401 1.07 0.05 -24.40
N ASP A 402 -0.01 -0.50 -24.98
CA ASP A 402 -1.36 0.08 -24.91
C ASP A 402 -2.03 -0.17 -23.54
N ASN A 403 -1.61 0.59 -22.54
CA ASN A 403 -2.24 0.68 -21.21
C ASN A 403 -3.33 1.77 -21.12
N PHE A 404 -3.62 2.46 -22.22
CA PHE A 404 -4.76 3.37 -22.30
C PHE A 404 -6.07 2.62 -22.45
N ASN A 405 -6.08 1.58 -23.30
CA ASN A 405 -7.28 0.83 -23.66
C ASN A 405 -7.26 -0.61 -23.14
N ARG A 406 -6.08 -1.15 -22.81
CA ARG A 406 -5.93 -2.54 -22.37
C ARG A 406 -5.17 -2.62 -21.05
N ARG A 407 -5.95 -2.72 -19.97
CA ARG A 407 -5.38 -2.96 -18.65
C ARG A 407 -4.63 -4.30 -18.60
N ALA A 408 -3.34 -4.27 -18.29
CA ALA A 408 -2.51 -5.47 -18.22
C ALA A 408 -2.81 -6.31 -16.97
N TYR A 409 -3.11 -7.60 -17.13
CA TYR A 409 -3.27 -8.51 -15.99
C TYR A 409 -2.80 -9.91 -16.35
N ILE A 410 -2.34 -10.67 -15.35
CA ILE A 410 -2.01 -12.08 -15.53
C ILE A 410 -3.24 -12.96 -15.28
N SER A 411 -3.46 -13.94 -16.16
CA SER A 411 -4.55 -14.90 -16.06
C SER A 411 -4.36 -15.85 -14.87
N LYS A 412 -5.44 -16.54 -14.45
CA LYS A 412 -5.35 -17.54 -13.37
C LYS A 412 -4.38 -18.68 -13.70
N SER A 413 -4.32 -19.11 -14.95
CA SER A 413 -3.39 -20.15 -15.39
C SER A 413 -1.94 -19.67 -15.34
N ARG A 414 -1.64 -18.45 -15.81
CA ARG A 414 -0.29 -17.86 -15.75
C ARG A 414 0.17 -17.69 -14.30
N LYS A 415 -0.73 -17.27 -13.39
CA LYS A 415 -0.46 -17.24 -11.93
C LYS A 415 -0.04 -18.61 -11.39
N LEU A 416 -0.82 -19.66 -11.66
CA LEU A 416 -0.52 -21.00 -11.16
C LEU A 416 0.78 -21.56 -11.77
N ALA A 417 1.01 -21.31 -13.06
CA ALA A 417 2.25 -21.70 -13.74
C ALA A 417 3.50 -20.99 -13.21
N THR A 418 3.34 -19.85 -12.53
CA THR A 418 4.45 -19.11 -11.90
C THR A 418 4.99 -19.84 -10.66
N LEU A 419 4.12 -20.53 -9.91
CA LEU A 419 4.46 -21.08 -8.59
C LEU A 419 5.63 -22.08 -8.60
N PRO A 420 5.72 -23.06 -9.53
CA PRO A 420 6.85 -23.98 -9.57
C PRO A 420 8.19 -23.28 -9.78
N VAL A 421 8.22 -22.24 -10.61
CA VAL A 421 9.46 -21.50 -10.90
C VAL A 421 9.85 -20.60 -9.74
N SER A 422 8.88 -19.90 -9.13
CA SER A 422 9.12 -19.15 -7.90
C SER A 422 9.67 -20.06 -6.80
N TYR A 423 9.11 -21.25 -6.64
CA TYR A 423 9.63 -22.24 -5.69
C TYR A 423 11.08 -22.64 -6.00
N LEU A 424 11.40 -22.96 -7.25
CA LEU A 424 12.77 -23.30 -7.64
C LEU A 424 13.76 -22.15 -7.40
N ARG A 425 13.35 -20.89 -7.60
CA ARG A 425 14.18 -19.72 -7.29
C ARG A 425 14.51 -19.57 -5.82
N THR A 426 13.61 -19.98 -4.92
CA THR A 426 13.89 -19.98 -3.47
C THR A 426 14.87 -21.07 -3.05
N ARG A 427 15.18 -22.05 -3.91
CA ARG A 427 16.17 -23.10 -3.64
C ARG A 427 17.57 -22.56 -3.99
N THR A 428 18.33 -22.25 -2.95
CA THR A 428 19.69 -21.71 -3.05
C THR A 428 20.77 -22.78 -3.20
N SER A 429 20.43 -24.06 -3.05
CA SER A 429 21.39 -25.16 -3.21
C SER A 429 21.81 -25.34 -4.67
N GLU A 430 23.12 -25.48 -4.89
CA GLU A 430 23.77 -25.70 -6.19
C GLU A 430 23.17 -26.87 -6.98
N ALA A 431 22.67 -27.90 -6.29
CA ALA A 431 22.05 -29.07 -6.90
C ALA A 431 20.83 -28.74 -7.77
N TRP A 432 20.16 -27.61 -7.51
CA TRP A 432 18.96 -27.20 -8.23
C TRP A 432 19.24 -26.29 -9.44
N LYS A 433 20.48 -25.85 -9.65
CA LYS A 433 20.84 -24.91 -10.74
C LYS A 433 20.39 -25.37 -12.13
N PRO A 434 20.60 -26.63 -12.56
CA PRO A 434 20.19 -27.07 -13.89
C PRO A 434 18.66 -27.00 -14.09
N ILE A 435 17.91 -27.40 -13.06
CA ILE A 435 16.44 -27.39 -13.07
C ILE A 435 15.91 -25.96 -13.08
N ARG A 436 16.55 -25.06 -12.32
CA ARG A 436 16.19 -23.63 -12.29
C ARG A 436 16.33 -22.99 -13.67
N ILE A 437 17.46 -23.17 -14.36
CA ILE A 437 17.70 -22.60 -15.69
C ILE A 437 16.63 -23.04 -16.69
N VAL A 438 16.31 -24.34 -16.73
CA VAL A 438 15.28 -24.89 -17.64
C VAL A 438 13.91 -24.29 -17.32
N ALA A 439 13.56 -24.19 -16.04
CA ALA A 439 12.26 -23.67 -15.63
C ALA A 439 12.10 -22.16 -15.93
N GLU A 440 13.18 -21.39 -15.75
CA GLU A 440 13.22 -19.96 -16.07
C GLU A 440 13.12 -19.69 -17.58
N PHE A 441 13.74 -20.55 -18.40
CA PHE A 441 13.60 -20.53 -19.85
C PHE A 441 12.16 -20.83 -20.30
N MET A 442 11.54 -21.87 -19.74
CA MET A 442 10.17 -22.28 -20.09
C MET A 442 9.10 -21.23 -19.73
N LEU A 443 9.35 -20.38 -18.73
CA LEU A 443 8.46 -19.26 -18.39
C LEU A 443 8.83 -17.94 -19.07
N GLY A 444 9.81 -17.92 -19.98
CA GLY A 444 10.22 -16.71 -20.70
C GLY A 444 10.85 -15.64 -19.80
N THR A 445 11.48 -16.05 -18.69
CA THR A 445 12.07 -15.14 -17.70
C THR A 445 13.57 -14.89 -17.86
N VAL A 446 14.22 -15.61 -18.79
CA VAL A 446 15.60 -15.29 -19.22
C VAL A 446 15.52 -14.55 -20.55
N GLN A 447 15.75 -13.23 -20.51
CA GLN A 447 16.22 -12.54 -21.72
C GLN A 447 17.67 -12.97 -21.91
N VAL A 448 17.92 -13.77 -22.96
CA VAL A 448 19.28 -14.01 -23.44
C VAL A 448 19.82 -12.66 -23.87
N LEU A 449 20.70 -12.05 -23.08
CA LEU A 449 21.52 -10.94 -23.55
C LEU A 449 22.31 -11.47 -24.76
N PRO A 450 22.18 -10.87 -25.95
CA PRO A 450 23.03 -11.26 -27.07
C PRO A 450 24.48 -10.89 -26.69
N SER A 451 25.34 -11.90 -26.78
CA SER A 451 26.79 -11.86 -26.60
C SER A 451 27.48 -10.85 -27.52
#